data_AF-A0A932HH01-F1
#
_entry.id   AF-A0A932HH01-F1
#
_cell.length_a   1.000
_cell.length_b   1.000
_cell.length_c   1.000
_cell.angle_alpha   90.00
_cell.angle_beta   90.00
_cell.angle_gamma   90.00
#
_symmetry.space_group_name_H-M   'P 1'
#
loop_
_entity.id
_entity.type
_entity.pdbx_description
1 polymer ?
#
loop_
_entity_poly.entity_id
_entity_poly.type
_entity_poly.pdbx_seq_one_letter_code
_entity_poly.pdbx_strand_id
1 'polypeptide(L)'
;MRRDPSVFRLAAAPIAAFAVTWIAAFWPIVSLAQVPLTPLKASGQTVTPVFEGWYPNPDGTYSLSFGYFNRNSEEVVDIPIGPDNFIQPGDANQGQPTSFHPRRHWGVFAVTVPADFGDRKVVWTLKLRGGTFAIPGSLHPDWQIDAL
;
A
#
# COMPACT_ATOMS: atom_id res chain seq x y z
N MET A 1 -15.23 -98.15 18.46
CA MET A 1 -15.84 -98.38 19.80
C MET A 1 -16.34 -97.03 20.32
N ARG A 2 -17.25 -97.00 21.31
CA ARG A 2 -17.84 -95.77 21.94
C ARG A 2 -16.75 -94.80 22.46
N ARG A 3 -16.94 -93.48 22.72
CA ARG A 3 -18.10 -92.55 22.89
C ARG A 3 -17.59 -91.09 22.57
N ASP A 4 -18.27 -89.93 22.59
CA ASP A 4 -19.63 -89.48 22.99
C ASP A 4 -20.15 -88.30 22.06
N PRO A 5 -20.76 -87.12 22.44
CA PRO A 5 -21.66 -86.37 21.52
C PRO A 5 -21.40 -84.82 21.43
N SER A 6 -22.46 -84.01 21.20
CA SER A 6 -22.58 -82.53 21.12
C SER A 6 -22.50 -81.95 19.70
N VAL A 7 -23.26 -80.92 19.28
CA VAL A 7 -24.19 -79.98 19.97
C VAL A 7 -25.51 -79.85 19.16
N PHE A 8 -26.65 -79.60 19.80
CA PHE A 8 -27.92 -79.28 19.12
C PHE A 8 -27.94 -77.87 18.49
N ARG A 9 -28.82 -77.64 17.50
CA ARG A 9 -28.96 -76.39 16.73
C ARG A 9 -30.39 -75.85 16.73
N LEU A 10 -30.52 -74.58 16.28
CA LEU A 10 -31.71 -73.83 15.82
C LEU A 10 -32.49 -73.09 16.94
N ALA A 11 -33.03 -71.87 16.72
CA ALA A 11 -32.99 -71.00 15.53
C ALA A 11 -33.00 -69.49 15.90
N ALA A 12 -32.83 -68.62 14.89
CA ALA A 12 -32.49 -67.20 15.02
C ALA A 12 -33.67 -66.24 15.29
N ALA A 13 -33.31 -65.02 15.73
CA ALA A 13 -34.05 -63.79 15.48
C ALA A 13 -33.06 -62.73 14.92
N PRO A 14 -33.46 -61.84 13.98
CA PRO A 14 -32.52 -60.99 13.25
C PRO A 14 -32.10 -59.72 14.01
N ILE A 15 -30.81 -59.38 13.93
CA ILE A 15 -30.30 -58.06 14.34
C ILE A 15 -30.57 -57.08 13.19
N ALA A 16 -31.33 -56.01 13.45
CA ALA A 16 -31.56 -54.94 12.50
C ALA A 16 -30.30 -54.06 12.35
N ALA A 17 -29.58 -54.21 11.23
CA ALA A 17 -28.35 -53.49 10.97
C ALA A 17 -28.61 -52.07 10.42
N PHE A 18 -28.39 -51.04 11.24
CA PHE A 18 -28.35 -49.64 10.78
C PHE A 18 -27.05 -49.36 10.01
N ALA A 19 -27.09 -49.52 8.69
CA ALA A 19 -25.97 -49.19 7.80
C ALA A 19 -25.85 -47.67 7.59
N VAL A 20 -25.12 -46.98 8.47
CA VAL A 20 -24.79 -45.56 8.31
C VAL A 20 -23.82 -45.38 7.13
N THR A 21 -24.37 -45.02 5.97
CA THR A 21 -23.59 -44.75 4.74
C THR A 21 -23.08 -43.32 4.75
N TRP A 22 -21.77 -43.16 5.00
CA TRP A 22 -21.10 -41.86 4.92
C TRP A 22 -20.94 -41.42 3.47
N ILE A 23 -21.89 -40.62 2.97
CA ILE A 23 -21.76 -39.93 1.68
C ILE A 23 -20.76 -38.78 1.86
N ALA A 24 -19.50 -39.03 1.54
CA ALA A 24 -18.45 -38.01 1.51
C ALA A 24 -18.69 -37.07 0.31
N ALA A 25 -19.45 -36.00 0.53
CA ALA A 25 -19.76 -35.00 -0.48
C ALA A 25 -18.51 -34.16 -0.83
N PHE A 26 -17.74 -34.62 -1.83
CA PHE A 26 -16.64 -33.86 -2.42
C PHE A 26 -17.18 -32.61 -3.13
N TRP A 27 -17.17 -31.48 -2.43
CA TRP A 27 -17.28 -30.17 -3.07
C TRP A 27 -15.96 -29.84 -3.77
N PRO A 28 -15.96 -29.51 -5.07
CA PRO A 28 -14.76 -29.02 -5.72
C PRO A 28 -14.40 -27.65 -5.15
N ILE A 29 -13.26 -27.55 -4.47
CA ILE A 29 -12.68 -26.25 -4.11
C ILE A 29 -12.29 -25.58 -5.43
N VAL A 30 -13.10 -24.62 -5.88
CA VAL A 30 -12.79 -23.80 -7.05
C VAL A 30 -11.61 -22.91 -6.69
N SER A 31 -10.41 -23.37 -7.03
CA SER A 31 -9.18 -22.59 -6.88
C SER A 31 -9.25 -21.41 -7.84
N LEU A 32 -9.63 -20.25 -7.32
CA LEU A 32 -9.49 -18.98 -8.03
C LEU A 32 -8.01 -18.72 -8.22
N ALA A 33 -7.51 -18.95 -9.43
CA ALA A 33 -6.13 -18.69 -9.78
C ALA A 33 -5.82 -17.20 -9.50
N GLN A 34 -4.92 -16.95 -8.56
CA GLN A 34 -4.51 -15.59 -8.23
C GLN A 34 -3.90 -14.95 -9.47
N VAL A 35 -4.45 -13.81 -9.90
CA VAL A 35 -3.89 -13.04 -11.02
C VAL A 35 -2.45 -12.67 -10.63
N PRO A 36 -1.43 -13.05 -11.44
CA PRO A 36 -0.05 -12.76 -11.09
C PRO A 36 0.16 -11.25 -11.02
N LEU A 37 0.71 -10.78 -9.89
CA LEU A 37 1.08 -9.38 -9.72
C LEU A 37 2.04 -8.99 -10.85
N THR A 38 1.72 -7.92 -11.58
CA THR A 38 2.58 -7.44 -12.66
C THR A 38 3.96 -7.09 -12.08
N PRO A 39 5.07 -7.63 -12.62
CA PRO A 39 6.40 -7.33 -12.12
C PRO A 39 6.68 -5.83 -12.12
N LEU A 40 7.42 -5.36 -11.10
CA LEU A 40 7.89 -3.98 -11.06
C LEU A 40 8.79 -3.71 -12.28
N LYS A 41 8.67 -2.51 -12.86
CA LYS A 41 9.53 -2.07 -13.95
C LYS A 41 10.82 -1.47 -13.38
N ALA A 42 11.96 -1.97 -13.85
CA ALA A 42 13.29 -1.48 -13.50
C ALA A 42 13.43 0.04 -13.71
N SER A 43 12.96 0.52 -14.87
CA SER A 43 13.09 1.90 -15.34
C SER A 43 11.88 2.35 -16.17
N GLY A 44 11.86 3.64 -16.54
CA GLY A 44 10.87 4.19 -17.46
C GLY A 44 9.50 4.49 -16.85
N GLN A 45 9.36 4.53 -15.52
CA GLN A 45 8.13 4.92 -14.82
C GLN A 45 8.25 6.32 -14.18
N THR A 46 7.12 6.85 -13.69
CA THR A 46 7.07 8.24 -13.21
C THR A 46 7.41 8.35 -11.72
N VAL A 47 8.10 9.43 -11.39
CA VAL A 47 8.13 10.00 -10.04
C VAL A 47 6.88 10.87 -9.89
N THR A 48 6.21 10.79 -8.74
CA THR A 48 5.16 11.77 -8.36
C THR A 48 5.44 12.33 -6.98
N PRO A 49 5.31 13.65 -6.77
CA PRO A 49 5.37 14.24 -5.44
C PRO A 49 4.11 13.83 -4.65
N VAL A 50 4.22 13.88 -3.33
CA VAL A 50 3.17 13.55 -2.36
C VAL A 50 3.20 14.61 -1.25
N PHE A 51 2.03 15.07 -0.82
CA PHE A 51 1.88 15.83 0.42
C PHE A 51 1.57 14.80 1.51
N GLU A 52 2.42 14.74 2.53
CA GLU A 52 2.32 13.73 3.61
C GLU A 52 1.43 14.23 4.76
N GLY A 53 1.27 15.56 4.88
CA GLY A 53 0.48 16.22 5.91
C GLY A 53 1.17 17.48 6.43
N TRP A 54 0.60 18.10 7.46
CA TRP A 54 1.19 19.27 8.12
C TRP A 54 1.20 19.14 9.65
N TYR A 55 2.13 19.82 10.30
CA TYR A 55 2.22 19.89 11.77
C TYR A 55 2.54 21.32 12.24
N PRO A 56 2.07 21.72 13.43
CA PRO A 56 2.42 23.00 14.04
C PRO A 56 3.83 23.01 14.61
N ASN A 57 4.51 24.15 14.54
CA ASN A 57 5.84 24.38 15.11
C ASN A 57 5.73 25.15 16.45
N PRO A 58 6.71 25.04 17.37
CA PRO A 58 6.66 25.72 18.67
C PRO A 58 6.66 27.25 18.64
N ASP A 59 7.02 27.86 17.51
CA ASP A 59 7.00 29.32 17.28
C ASP A 59 5.67 29.84 16.72
N GLY A 60 4.68 28.96 16.53
CA GLY A 60 3.37 29.28 15.94
C GLY A 60 3.34 29.26 14.41
N THR A 61 4.45 28.94 13.73
CA THR A 61 4.43 28.59 12.30
C THR A 61 3.93 27.16 12.10
N TYR A 62 3.76 26.74 10.85
CA TYR A 62 3.40 25.37 10.48
C TYR A 62 4.39 24.81 9.46
N SER A 63 4.60 23.50 9.47
CA SER A 63 5.44 22.79 8.51
C SER A 63 4.57 21.93 7.58
N LEU A 64 4.66 22.15 6.28
CA LEU A 64 4.02 21.33 5.23
C LEU A 64 4.99 20.24 4.78
N SER A 65 4.72 18.97 5.11
CA SER A 65 5.61 17.83 4.84
C SER A 65 5.36 17.21 3.47
N PHE A 66 6.43 16.93 2.72
CA PHE A 66 6.37 16.38 1.37
C PHE A 66 7.21 15.11 1.22
N GLY A 67 6.67 14.15 0.47
CA GLY A 67 7.29 12.88 0.09
C GLY A 67 7.24 12.67 -1.41
N TYR A 68 7.80 11.58 -1.92
CA TYR A 68 7.64 11.20 -3.33
C TYR A 68 7.55 9.69 -3.53
N PHE A 69 6.93 9.28 -4.63
CA PHE A 69 6.94 7.90 -5.08
C PHE A 69 7.56 7.80 -6.47
N ASN A 70 8.77 7.25 -6.54
CA ASN A 70 9.38 6.76 -7.76
C ASN A 70 8.87 5.33 -8.03
N ARG A 71 8.12 5.16 -9.13
CA ARG A 71 7.48 3.88 -9.49
C ARG A 71 8.45 2.81 -9.97
N ASN A 72 9.67 3.18 -10.34
CA ASN A 72 10.72 2.25 -10.74
C ASN A 72 11.14 1.31 -9.60
N SER A 73 11.75 0.17 -9.90
CA SER A 73 12.46 -0.67 -8.92
C SER A 73 13.96 -0.36 -8.81
N GLU A 74 14.60 0.15 -9.86
CA GLU A 74 16.07 0.32 -9.93
C GLU A 74 16.51 1.72 -10.36
N GLU A 75 15.82 2.33 -11.32
CA GLU A 75 16.17 3.65 -11.85
C GLU A 75 15.98 4.77 -10.80
N VAL A 76 17.10 5.33 -10.35
CA VAL A 76 17.17 6.69 -9.83
C VAL A 76 16.86 7.66 -10.96
N VAL A 77 16.00 8.64 -10.71
CA VAL A 77 15.65 9.69 -11.68
C VAL A 77 16.19 11.02 -11.15
N ASP A 78 16.94 11.76 -11.95
CA ASP A 78 17.43 13.10 -11.57
C ASP A 78 16.61 14.19 -12.26
N ILE A 79 16.14 15.17 -11.49
CA ILE A 79 15.42 16.35 -11.96
C ILE A 79 15.95 17.58 -11.20
N PRO A 80 16.91 18.34 -11.77
CA PRO A 80 17.46 19.54 -11.13
C PRO A 80 16.39 20.60 -10.85
N ILE A 81 16.62 21.43 -9.82
CA ILE A 81 15.75 22.58 -9.51
C ILE A 81 15.65 23.49 -10.74
N GLY A 82 14.43 23.82 -11.17
CA GLY A 82 14.20 24.60 -12.38
C GLY A 82 12.81 24.37 -12.98
N PRO A 83 12.63 24.59 -14.30
CA PRO A 83 11.33 24.50 -14.96
C PRO A 83 10.56 23.19 -14.76
N ASP A 84 11.27 22.10 -14.43
CA ASP A 84 10.73 20.75 -14.29
C ASP A 84 10.76 20.22 -12.84
N ASN A 85 11.32 20.96 -11.87
CA ASN A 85 11.25 20.65 -10.45
C ASN A 85 11.27 21.96 -9.64
N PHE A 86 10.10 22.42 -9.21
CA PHE A 86 9.93 23.72 -8.57
C PHE A 86 8.76 23.73 -7.58
N ILE A 87 8.81 24.68 -6.64
CA ILE A 87 7.74 24.97 -5.68
C ILE A 87 7.20 26.38 -5.91
N GLN A 88 5.91 26.60 -5.64
CA GLN A 88 5.25 27.91 -5.62
C GLN A 88 4.21 27.97 -4.48
N PRO A 89 3.91 29.15 -3.91
CA PRO A 89 4.52 30.46 -4.16
C PRO A 89 5.86 30.63 -3.42
N GLY A 90 6.53 31.77 -3.65
CA GLY A 90 7.85 32.08 -3.10
C GLY A 90 8.99 31.60 -4.00
N ASP A 91 10.15 31.32 -3.41
CA ASP A 91 11.30 30.80 -4.14
C ASP A 91 11.04 29.42 -4.74
N ALA A 92 11.54 29.17 -5.95
CA ALA A 92 11.38 27.90 -6.65
C ALA A 92 12.13 26.73 -5.98
N ASN A 93 13.12 27.03 -5.13
CA ASN A 93 13.83 26.07 -4.28
C ASN A 93 13.38 26.28 -2.82
N GLN A 94 12.78 25.26 -2.21
CA GLN A 94 12.42 25.24 -0.79
C GLN A 94 12.90 23.94 -0.12
N GLY A 95 14.03 23.41 -0.60
CA GLY A 95 14.68 22.21 -0.05
C GLY A 95 14.27 20.88 -0.68
N GLN A 96 13.51 20.90 -1.79
CA GLN A 96 13.06 19.67 -2.44
C GLN A 96 14.22 18.87 -3.07
N PRO A 97 14.15 17.52 -3.10
CA PRO A 97 15.20 16.71 -3.68
C PRO A 97 15.33 16.93 -5.20
N THR A 98 16.55 16.75 -5.70
CA THR A 98 16.89 16.75 -7.12
C THR A 98 17.20 15.35 -7.66
N SER A 99 17.46 14.38 -6.79
CA SER A 99 17.69 12.97 -7.13
C SER A 99 16.65 12.09 -6.43
N PHE A 100 15.95 11.27 -7.21
CA PHE A 100 14.78 10.52 -6.80
C PHE A 100 15.06 9.03 -6.86
N HIS A 101 15.52 8.45 -5.75
CA HIS A 101 15.80 7.02 -5.63
C HIS A 101 14.52 6.17 -5.80
N PRO A 102 14.63 4.88 -6.17
CA PRO A 102 13.47 4.00 -6.31
C PRO A 102 12.55 3.95 -5.09
N ARG A 103 11.27 3.61 -5.34
CA ARG A 103 10.19 3.40 -4.36
C ARG A 103 9.73 4.71 -3.66
N ARG A 104 9.10 4.58 -2.48
CA ARG A 104 8.47 5.69 -1.73
C ARG A 104 9.45 6.20 -0.68
N HIS A 105 9.57 7.51 -0.61
CA HIS A 105 10.31 8.24 0.40
C HIS A 105 9.35 9.26 1.02
N TRP A 106 9.13 9.17 2.33
CA TRP A 106 8.23 10.04 3.09
C TRP A 106 9.00 11.19 3.72
N GLY A 107 8.38 12.37 3.88
CA GLY A 107 8.94 13.49 4.65
C GLY A 107 10.34 13.93 4.22
N VAL A 108 10.65 13.89 2.92
CA VAL A 108 12.00 14.16 2.39
C VAL A 108 12.41 15.63 2.49
N PHE A 109 11.43 16.53 2.63
CA PHE A 109 11.60 17.92 3.05
C PHE A 109 10.26 18.44 3.59
N ALA A 110 10.29 19.60 4.23
CA ALA A 110 9.10 20.34 4.61
C ALA A 110 9.24 21.83 4.28
N VAL A 111 8.11 22.50 4.02
CA VAL A 111 8.04 23.95 3.82
C VAL A 111 7.39 24.62 5.01
N THR A 112 8.12 25.50 5.69
CA THR A 112 7.57 26.31 6.78
C THR A 112 6.68 27.43 6.23
N VAL A 113 5.48 27.55 6.78
CA VAL A 113 4.49 28.58 6.43
C VAL A 113 4.03 29.35 7.68
N PRO A 114 3.71 30.66 7.57
CA PRO A 114 3.40 31.51 8.72
C PRO A 114 2.10 31.12 9.43
N ALA A 115 1.94 31.62 10.67
CA ALA A 115 0.73 31.43 11.48
C ALA A 115 -0.57 31.88 10.77
N ASP A 116 -0.48 32.86 9.88
CA ASP A 116 -1.62 33.44 9.14
C ASP A 116 -1.93 32.71 7.81
N PHE A 117 -1.29 31.56 7.52
CA PHE A 117 -1.32 30.93 6.20
C PHE A 117 -2.74 30.62 5.70
N GLY A 118 -3.61 30.07 6.56
CA GLY A 118 -5.01 29.78 6.24
C GLY A 118 -5.18 28.87 5.02
N ASP A 119 -6.17 29.15 4.17
CA ASP A 119 -6.51 28.36 2.98
C ASP A 119 -5.52 28.47 1.80
N ARG A 120 -4.36 29.12 2.02
CA ARG A 120 -3.27 29.16 1.05
C ARG A 120 -2.72 27.76 0.78
N LYS A 121 -1.95 27.63 -0.31
CA LYS A 121 -1.37 26.35 -0.76
C LYS A 121 0.07 26.54 -1.20
N VAL A 122 0.92 25.60 -0.84
CA VAL A 122 2.26 25.42 -1.44
C VAL A 122 2.17 24.24 -2.39
N VAL A 123 2.59 24.42 -3.65
CA VAL A 123 2.48 23.41 -4.70
C VAL A 123 3.87 23.00 -5.15
N TRP A 124 4.24 21.75 -4.88
CA TRP A 124 5.44 21.14 -5.48
C TRP A 124 5.07 20.49 -6.82
N THR A 125 5.80 20.86 -7.88
CA THR A 125 5.59 20.36 -9.24
C THR A 125 6.83 19.66 -9.77
N LEU A 126 6.66 18.42 -10.22
CA LEU A 126 7.63 17.67 -11.02
C LEU A 126 7.11 17.53 -12.46
N LYS A 127 7.99 17.71 -13.44
CA LYS A 127 7.73 17.39 -14.85
C LYS A 127 8.77 16.39 -15.32
N LEU A 128 8.31 15.33 -15.98
CA LEU A 128 9.17 14.34 -16.59
C LEU A 128 8.39 13.50 -17.60
N ARG A 129 9.06 13.05 -18.66
CA ARG A 129 8.52 12.06 -19.61
C ARG A 129 7.18 12.48 -20.25
N GLY A 130 7.03 13.78 -20.49
CA GLY A 130 5.80 14.41 -21.03
C GLY A 130 4.67 14.62 -20.01
N GLY A 131 4.80 14.09 -18.78
CA GLY A 131 3.85 14.30 -17.70
C GLY A 131 4.22 15.50 -16.81
N THR A 132 3.20 16.15 -16.26
CA THR A 132 3.31 17.10 -15.15
C THR A 132 2.58 16.53 -13.94
N PHE A 133 3.25 16.49 -12.79
CA PHE A 133 2.75 15.93 -11.55
C PHE A 133 2.93 16.97 -10.45
N ALA A 134 1.83 17.58 -10.01
CA ALA A 134 1.82 18.62 -8.99
C ALA A 134 0.99 18.17 -7.79
N ILE A 135 1.41 18.53 -6.58
CA ILE A 135 0.66 18.27 -5.34
C ILE A 135 0.58 19.53 -4.47
N PRO A 136 -0.61 19.96 -4.04
CA PRO A 136 -0.76 21.06 -3.08
C PRO A 136 -0.66 20.54 -1.63
N GLY A 137 0.24 21.12 -0.85
CA GLY A 137 0.18 21.11 0.61
C GLY A 137 -0.65 22.29 1.13
N SER A 138 -1.37 22.08 2.24
CA SER A 138 -2.26 23.06 2.87
C SER A 138 -2.57 22.68 4.32
N LEU A 139 -3.03 23.63 5.13
CA LEU A 139 -3.37 23.43 6.55
C LEU A 139 -4.80 22.89 6.78
N HIS A 140 -5.33 22.08 5.86
CA HIS A 140 -6.66 21.50 6.02
C HIS A 140 -6.65 20.49 7.20
N PRO A 141 -7.60 20.55 8.16
CA PRO A 141 -7.54 19.76 9.39
C PRO A 141 -7.35 18.25 9.19
N ASP A 142 -8.04 17.65 8.21
CA ASP A 142 -7.96 16.23 7.85
C ASP A 142 -6.54 15.74 7.45
N TRP A 143 -5.62 16.67 7.21
CA TRP A 143 -4.22 16.42 6.83
C TRP A 143 -3.22 16.83 7.91
N GLN A 144 -3.69 17.16 9.12
CA GLN A 144 -2.80 17.35 10.26
C GLN A 144 -2.20 16.00 10.67
N ILE A 145 -0.89 15.98 10.88
CA ILE A 145 -0.13 14.83 11.38
C ILE A 145 0.59 15.19 12.67
N ASP A 146 0.92 14.17 13.47
CA ASP A 146 1.91 14.32 14.53
C ASP A 146 3.30 14.61 13.92
N ALA A 147 4.12 15.38 14.63
CA ALA A 147 5.52 15.58 14.24
C ALA A 147 6.34 14.29 14.44
N LEU A 148 7.30 14.04 13.54
CA LEU A 148 8.21 12.89 13.54
C LEU A 148 9.42 13.11 14.46
#